data_AF-A0A536F3S6-F1
#
_entry.id   AF-A0A536F3S6-F1
#
_cell.length_a   1.000
_cell.length_b   1.000
_cell.length_c   1.000
_cell.angle_alpha   90.00
_cell.angle_beta   90.00
_cell.angle_gamma   90.00
#
_symmetry.space_group_name_H-M   'P 1'
#
loop_
_entity.id
_entity.type
_entity.pdbx_description
1 polymer ?
#
loop_
_entity_poly.entity_id
_entity_poly.type
_entity_poly.pdbx_seq_one_letter_code
_entity_poly.pdbx_strand_id
1 'polypeptide(L)'
;MRPPVAMLALGLAGVIACQAASTPSPSVSQTPPPSATATPAPGSGTPSVTLPSREGRCDMRVSESFTLANDLTCEKDGMVIVADNVTVDLGGHTLTGPGMGPQTWPLPQLDSVGVRVGGHTGVVVRNGKTTGFSTGVYFVDETASTIENVTTERNRFGFYIHASNKNVVKNSDVEFNIYGLHLQNSDDNLLQGNLLARQTYNSPGGYGLYMYASVRNRVIENTIDSNINWGIWFSEAKENVVFHNNVIGNSPQVSDNTEGSNVWYDPTTKEGNYWADYKGKDGDGDHIGDTPYPILGPGGMVDPYPFVEKDGWTKKRRATIDHYEPAAPRPARGVTVVALAGGSSWSARPTDARATLRLPDVSQIALGTDERTVYATSGKTVLAEDIVTGEIRDRSAYAVDGIVAANRDGHSVMVVGALGVEQRDLETGQAEFFSYSGQPKSLAPSYKHNHVFVATPRGIDLLYLNLGGRTPYTIPLDGAPTAMAMSGSGTRIYVGIVGQRIVDIVDTEQYAVVDRISLDSEATSLALSPREDVLYVGSGNGVVAITIRDRSRVASAAFLGSVADLAVSPNGDELFVALAGLSHAIAVLDAPGLRVTNVIELDSDPSRILVASY
;
A
#
# COMPACT_ATOMS: atom_id res chain seq x y z
N MET A 1 -32.67 29.20 -29.08
CA MET A 1 -31.86 30.43 -28.89
C MET A 1 -30.63 30.06 -28.08
N ARG A 2 -29.48 29.98 -28.74
CA ARG A 2 -28.15 29.77 -28.14
C ARG A 2 -27.42 31.13 -28.19
N PRO A 3 -26.67 31.55 -27.16
CA PRO A 3 -25.72 32.64 -27.32
C PRO A 3 -24.38 32.10 -27.87
N PRO A 4 -23.62 32.88 -28.65
CA PRO A 4 -22.35 32.46 -29.21
C PRO A 4 -21.20 32.72 -28.22
N VAL A 5 -20.26 31.77 -28.13
CA VAL A 5 -18.98 31.96 -27.45
C VAL A 5 -17.91 32.21 -28.51
N ALA A 6 -17.23 33.34 -28.38
CA ALA A 6 -16.19 33.81 -29.27
C ALA A 6 -14.90 32.98 -29.12
N MET A 7 -14.37 32.52 -30.25
CA MET A 7 -12.99 32.03 -30.37
C MET A 7 -12.04 33.24 -30.37
N LEU A 8 -11.14 33.30 -29.39
CA LEU A 8 -9.98 34.19 -29.41
C LEU A 8 -8.75 33.35 -29.79
N ALA A 9 -8.25 33.57 -31.01
CA ALA A 9 -6.94 33.12 -31.45
C ALA A 9 -5.91 34.19 -31.05
N LEU A 10 -4.90 33.82 -30.26
CA LEU A 10 -3.69 34.65 -30.11
C LEU A 10 -2.54 33.98 -30.85
N GLY A 11 -2.02 34.70 -31.84
CA GLY A 11 -0.85 34.35 -32.61
C GLY A 11 0.46 34.64 -31.88
N LEU A 12 1.47 33.83 -32.22
CA LEU A 12 2.88 34.02 -31.91
C LEU A 12 3.41 35.35 -32.48
N ALA A 13 4.25 36.02 -31.69
CA ALA A 13 5.33 36.86 -32.21
C ALA A 13 6.54 36.73 -31.27
N GLY A 14 7.63 36.16 -31.78
CA GLY A 14 8.90 36.07 -31.09
C GLY A 14 9.69 37.38 -31.16
N VAL A 15 10.51 37.62 -30.14
CA VAL A 15 11.64 38.55 -30.22
C VAL A 15 12.83 37.91 -29.53
N ILE A 16 13.85 37.64 -30.35
CA ILE A 16 15.20 37.22 -29.99
C ILE A 16 15.97 38.48 -29.57
N ALA A 17 16.66 38.44 -28.43
CA ALA A 17 17.71 39.40 -28.10
C ALA A 17 18.89 38.69 -27.45
N CYS A 18 19.97 38.56 -28.22
CA CYS A 18 21.32 38.24 -27.75
C CYS A 18 21.83 39.31 -26.78
N GLN A 19 22.47 38.90 -25.69
CA GLN A 19 23.57 39.68 -25.12
C GLN A 19 24.75 38.75 -24.78
N ALA A 20 25.91 39.21 -25.24
CA ALA A 20 27.16 38.50 -25.31
C ALA A 20 27.93 38.54 -23.99
N ALA A 21 28.73 37.49 -23.80
CA ALA A 21 29.70 37.32 -22.75
C ALA A 21 30.83 38.36 -22.80
N SER A 22 31.27 38.81 -21.62
CA SER A 22 32.54 39.50 -21.44
C SER A 22 33.47 38.66 -20.55
N THR A 23 34.56 38.21 -21.15
CA THR A 23 35.72 37.55 -20.51
C THR A 23 36.56 38.51 -19.65
N PRO A 24 37.18 38.06 -18.55
CA PRO A 24 38.31 38.75 -17.95
C PRO A 24 39.66 38.13 -18.36
N SER A 25 40.66 38.98 -18.61
CA SER A 25 42.07 38.61 -18.81
C SER A 25 42.84 38.54 -17.47
N PRO A 26 44.04 37.90 -17.42
CA PRO A 26 44.60 37.31 -16.21
C PRO A 26 45.69 38.16 -15.54
N SER A 27 45.89 38.01 -14.24
CA SER A 27 47.13 38.44 -13.56
C SER A 27 47.54 37.50 -12.41
N VAL A 28 48.55 36.67 -12.73
CA VAL A 28 49.73 36.20 -11.97
C VAL A 28 49.68 36.14 -10.42
N SER A 29 49.61 34.90 -9.91
CA SER A 29 50.51 34.24 -8.92
C SER A 29 51.22 35.05 -7.82
N GLN A 30 50.89 34.75 -6.56
CA GLN A 30 51.87 34.53 -5.48
C GLN A 30 51.42 33.39 -4.55
N THR A 31 52.36 32.52 -4.19
CA THR A 31 52.27 31.34 -3.31
C THR A 31 52.14 31.73 -1.82
N PRO A 32 51.54 30.90 -0.94
CA PRO A 32 51.21 31.26 0.44
C PRO A 32 52.28 30.82 1.47
N PRO A 33 52.36 31.47 2.66
CA PRO A 33 53.04 30.92 3.84
C PRO A 33 52.07 30.12 4.74
N PRO A 34 52.58 29.31 5.70
CA PRO A 34 51.88 28.13 6.18
C PRO A 34 50.86 28.37 7.30
N SER A 35 49.84 27.51 7.27
CA SER A 35 48.98 26.99 8.34
C SER A 35 49.09 27.61 9.74
N ALA A 36 48.05 28.34 10.14
CA ALA A 36 47.67 28.51 11.53
C ALA A 36 46.18 28.17 11.70
N THR A 37 45.90 27.26 12.62
CA THR A 37 44.61 26.78 13.08
C THR A 37 43.61 27.92 13.35
N ALA A 38 42.48 27.92 12.63
CA ALA A 38 41.34 28.80 12.87
C ALA A 38 40.10 27.99 13.27
N THR A 39 39.68 28.23 14.50
CA THR A 39 38.43 27.85 15.15
C THR A 39 37.20 28.18 14.27
N PRO A 40 36.13 27.37 14.23
CA PRO A 40 34.96 27.67 13.42
C PRO A 40 34.25 28.93 13.95
N ALA A 41 33.91 29.83 13.04
CA ALA A 41 33.01 30.95 13.30
C ALA A 41 31.62 30.42 13.69
N PRO A 42 30.92 31.04 14.67
CA PRO A 42 29.59 30.61 15.07
C PRO A 42 28.61 30.88 13.94
N GLY A 43 27.93 29.82 13.50
CA GLY A 43 26.81 29.90 12.57
C GLY A 43 25.71 30.80 13.11
N SER A 44 25.04 31.49 12.19
CA SER A 44 23.83 32.26 12.41
C SER A 44 22.70 31.35 12.87
N GLY A 45 22.68 31.05 14.18
CA GLY A 45 21.53 30.46 14.84
C GLY A 45 20.40 31.48 14.88
N THR A 46 19.21 31.07 14.46
CA THR A 46 17.96 31.70 14.84
C THR A 46 17.98 31.92 16.36
N PRO A 47 17.63 33.10 16.89
CA PRO A 47 17.68 33.34 18.33
C PRO A 47 16.82 32.30 19.05
N SER A 48 17.44 31.52 19.92
CA SER A 48 16.74 30.59 20.81
C SER A 48 15.86 31.40 21.75
N VAL A 49 14.56 31.47 21.46
CA VAL A 49 13.58 32.05 22.36
C VAL A 49 13.60 31.22 23.64
N THR A 50 14.06 31.82 24.74
CA THR A 50 14.05 31.18 26.05
C THR A 50 12.62 31.17 26.57
N LEU A 51 12.03 29.98 26.68
CA LEU A 51 10.67 29.79 27.20
C LEU A 51 10.69 29.75 28.73
N PRO A 52 9.60 30.17 29.40
CA PRO A 52 9.49 30.02 30.85
C PRO A 52 9.52 28.54 31.22
N SER A 53 10.35 28.16 32.19
CA SER A 53 10.37 26.80 32.71
C SER A 53 9.29 26.60 33.78
N ARG A 54 8.56 25.48 33.74
CA ARG A 54 7.58 25.11 34.78
C ARG A 54 7.49 23.60 34.97
N GLU A 55 7.14 23.20 36.19
CA GLU A 55 6.80 21.80 36.47
C GLU A 55 5.52 21.40 35.72
N GLY A 56 5.56 20.23 35.08
CA GLY A 56 4.43 19.60 34.41
C GLY A 56 3.66 18.66 35.33
N ARG A 57 2.44 18.32 34.92
CA ARG A 57 1.59 17.28 35.54
C ARG A 57 0.94 16.46 34.43
N CYS A 58 0.59 15.22 34.70
CA CYS A 58 -0.17 14.40 33.74
C CYS A 58 -1.54 15.02 33.46
N ASP A 59 -2.07 14.79 32.26
CA ASP A 59 -3.31 15.39 31.74
C ASP A 59 -3.31 16.94 31.77
N MET A 60 -2.12 17.56 31.79
CA MET A 60 -2.03 19.02 31.79
C MET A 60 -2.53 19.58 30.47
N ARG A 61 -3.50 20.50 30.57
CA ARG A 61 -3.97 21.30 29.44
C ARG A 61 -3.03 22.48 29.23
N VAL A 62 -2.36 22.52 28.09
CA VAL A 62 -1.34 23.51 27.77
C VAL A 62 -1.90 24.57 26.83
N SER A 63 -1.98 25.81 27.31
CA SER A 63 -2.43 26.97 26.52
C SER A 63 -1.35 28.04 26.31
N GLU A 64 -0.15 27.83 26.87
CA GLU A 64 0.97 28.78 26.83
C GLU A 64 2.28 28.04 26.66
N SER A 65 3.20 28.65 25.90
CA SER A 65 4.53 28.11 25.61
C SER A 65 5.40 28.01 26.85
N PHE A 66 6.11 26.90 27.02
CA PHE A 66 6.95 26.67 28.19
C PHE A 66 8.00 25.58 27.94
N THR A 67 8.98 25.51 28.85
CA THR A 67 9.89 24.37 28.98
C THR A 67 9.52 23.51 30.18
N LEU A 68 9.28 22.22 29.98
CA LEU A 68 9.03 21.26 31.05
C LEU A 68 10.26 21.14 31.95
N ALA A 69 10.05 21.08 33.27
CA ALA A 69 11.12 21.05 34.28
C ALA A 69 11.32 19.68 34.96
N ASN A 70 10.50 18.68 34.64
CA ASN A 70 10.51 17.38 35.30
C ASN A 70 10.00 16.26 34.39
N ASP A 71 10.42 15.04 34.67
CA ASP A 71 9.84 13.84 34.06
C ASP A 71 8.41 13.60 34.56
N LEU A 72 7.61 12.91 33.76
CA LEU A 72 6.22 12.55 34.08
C LEU A 72 6.02 11.03 33.94
N THR A 73 5.24 10.46 34.87
CA THR A 73 4.71 9.10 34.79
C THR A 73 3.20 9.17 34.92
N CYS A 74 2.49 8.78 33.87
CA CYS A 74 1.08 9.06 33.69
C CYS A 74 0.26 7.78 33.55
N GLU A 75 -0.94 7.78 34.16
CA GLU A 75 -1.92 6.70 34.00
C GLU A 75 -2.81 6.86 32.75
N LYS A 76 -2.77 8.04 32.12
CA LYS A 76 -3.51 8.43 30.90
C LYS A 76 -2.62 9.31 30.03
N ASP A 77 -3.18 10.35 29.40
CA ASP A 77 -2.44 11.33 28.63
C ASP A 77 -1.39 12.06 29.48
N GLY A 78 -0.24 12.35 28.87
CA GLY A 78 0.79 13.20 29.45
C GLY A 78 0.38 14.67 29.40
N MET A 79 0.22 15.20 28.19
CA MET A 79 -0.17 16.59 27.94
C MET A 79 -1.17 16.70 26.80
N VAL A 80 -2.09 17.66 26.93
CA VAL A 80 -3.05 18.03 25.89
C VAL A 80 -2.85 19.51 25.55
N ILE A 81 -2.41 19.80 24.33
CA ILE A 81 -2.26 21.17 23.85
C ILE A 81 -3.63 21.68 23.39
N VAL A 82 -4.00 22.87 23.86
CA VAL A 82 -5.37 23.42 23.73
C VAL A 82 -5.39 24.85 23.19
N ALA A 83 -4.29 25.30 22.59
CA ALA A 83 -4.17 26.63 22.00
C ALA A 83 -3.18 26.63 20.82
N ASP A 84 -3.41 27.55 19.90
CA ASP A 84 -2.55 27.78 18.73
C ASP A 84 -1.25 28.50 19.12
N ASN A 85 -0.23 28.37 18.27
CA ASN A 85 1.05 29.07 18.38
C ASN A 85 1.78 28.82 19.71
N VAL A 86 1.60 27.63 20.28
CA VAL A 86 2.23 27.19 21.52
C VAL A 86 3.47 26.35 21.21
N THR A 87 4.57 26.65 21.89
CA THR A 87 5.75 25.78 21.92
C THR A 87 5.82 25.04 23.25
N VAL A 88 5.74 23.71 23.18
CA VAL A 88 6.05 22.80 24.28
C VAL A 88 7.44 22.25 24.07
N ASP A 89 8.38 22.81 24.81
CA ASP A 89 9.73 22.27 24.90
C ASP A 89 9.76 21.29 26.08
N LEU A 90 9.97 20.01 25.80
CA LEU A 90 10.00 18.97 26.82
C LEU A 90 11.30 19.02 27.65
N GLY A 91 12.26 19.91 27.34
CA GLY A 91 13.42 20.18 28.19
C GLY A 91 14.39 18.99 28.37
N GLY A 92 14.34 17.99 27.49
CA GLY A 92 15.06 16.73 27.61
C GLY A 92 14.39 15.71 28.54
N HIS A 93 13.22 16.04 29.10
CA HIS A 93 12.49 15.17 30.03
C HIS A 93 11.73 14.05 29.33
N THR A 94 11.44 13.02 30.12
CA THR A 94 10.71 11.83 29.68
C THR A 94 9.27 11.85 30.19
N LEU A 95 8.34 11.65 29.27
CA LEU A 95 6.94 11.30 29.57
C LEU A 95 6.82 9.78 29.45
N THR A 96 6.34 9.14 30.51
CA THR A 96 6.12 7.69 30.59
C THR A 96 4.63 7.41 30.75
N GLY A 97 4.07 6.60 29.86
CA GLY A 97 2.67 6.18 29.90
C GLY A 97 2.44 4.86 30.64
N PRO A 98 1.17 4.43 30.74
CA PRO A 98 0.77 3.23 31.48
C PRO A 98 1.07 1.91 30.73
N GLY A 99 1.54 1.98 29.49
CA GLY A 99 1.68 0.89 28.54
C GLY A 99 0.91 1.16 27.24
N MET A 100 1.17 0.35 26.20
CA MET A 100 0.57 0.51 24.86
C MET A 100 -0.94 0.21 24.77
N GLY A 101 -1.54 -0.28 25.86
CA GLY A 101 -2.91 -0.79 25.87
C GLY A 101 -3.13 -2.06 25.02
N PRO A 102 -4.30 -2.72 25.13
CA PRO A 102 -4.69 -3.81 24.25
C PRO A 102 -4.68 -3.40 22.76
N GLN A 103 -4.53 -4.35 21.85
CA GLN A 103 -4.67 -4.07 20.43
C GLN A 103 -6.16 -4.06 20.07
N THR A 104 -6.70 -2.89 19.73
CA THR A 104 -8.09 -2.75 19.26
C THR A 104 -8.12 -2.64 17.74
N TRP A 105 -8.93 -3.49 17.10
CA TRP A 105 -9.31 -3.39 15.69
C TRP A 105 -10.73 -2.85 15.57
N PRO A 106 -11.06 -2.04 14.55
CA PRO A 106 -10.15 -1.44 13.57
C PRO A 106 -9.45 -0.15 14.01
N LEU A 107 -9.97 0.51 15.03
CA LEU A 107 -9.53 1.85 15.40
C LEU A 107 -8.32 1.80 16.33
N PRO A 108 -7.31 2.68 16.12
CA PRO A 108 -6.19 2.78 17.04
C PRO A 108 -6.72 3.12 18.44
N GLN A 109 -6.23 2.41 19.44
CA GLN A 109 -6.47 2.81 20.82
C GLN A 109 -5.69 4.11 21.07
N LEU A 110 -6.40 5.17 21.46
CA LEU A 110 -5.84 6.51 21.70
C LEU A 110 -6.14 6.98 23.13
N ASP A 111 -6.23 6.03 24.07
CA ASP A 111 -6.60 6.28 25.48
C ASP A 111 -5.46 6.85 26.33
N SER A 112 -4.22 6.72 25.85
CA SER A 112 -3.02 7.21 26.51
C SER A 112 -2.04 7.80 25.50
N VAL A 113 -1.91 9.12 25.49
CA VAL A 113 -1.05 9.85 24.56
C VAL A 113 -0.03 10.70 25.30
N GLY A 114 1.25 10.62 24.91
CA GLY A 114 2.30 11.41 25.54
C GLY A 114 2.05 12.90 25.37
N VAL A 115 1.99 13.38 24.12
CA VAL A 115 1.59 14.75 23.78
C VAL A 115 0.49 14.71 22.71
N ARG A 116 -0.70 15.19 23.06
CA ARG A 116 -1.84 15.29 22.15
C ARG A 116 -2.05 16.72 21.70
N VAL A 117 -2.24 16.91 20.40
CA VAL A 117 -2.59 18.19 19.78
C VAL A 117 -3.78 17.94 18.85
N GLY A 118 -4.91 18.62 19.11
CA GLY A 118 -6.13 18.43 18.33
C GLY A 118 -6.83 19.73 17.92
N GLY A 119 -6.97 19.97 16.62
CA GLY A 119 -7.68 21.13 16.05
C GLY A 119 -6.97 22.48 16.12
N HIS A 120 -5.64 22.50 16.23
CA HIS A 120 -4.81 23.69 16.43
C HIS A 120 -3.83 23.97 15.27
N THR A 121 -3.12 25.10 15.37
CA THR A 121 -2.12 25.51 14.39
C THR A 121 -0.87 26.13 15.02
N GLY A 122 0.28 26.03 14.34
CA GLY A 122 1.52 26.68 14.79
C GLY A 122 2.10 26.08 16.06
N VAL A 123 1.73 24.85 16.41
CA VAL A 123 2.19 24.17 17.61
C VAL A 123 3.59 23.58 17.36
N VAL A 124 4.50 23.73 18.32
CA VAL A 124 5.83 23.12 18.27
C VAL A 124 5.99 22.21 19.48
N VAL A 125 6.23 20.93 19.25
CA VAL A 125 6.60 19.95 20.29
C VAL A 125 8.06 19.58 20.07
N ARG A 126 8.92 19.76 21.08
CA ARG A 126 10.35 19.54 20.88
C ARG A 126 11.13 19.05 22.09
N ASN A 127 12.32 18.54 21.83
CA ASN A 127 13.39 18.26 22.80
C ASN A 127 12.94 17.40 23.99
N GLY A 128 12.58 16.14 23.77
CA GLY A 128 12.27 15.23 24.88
C GLY A 128 11.89 13.84 24.43
N LYS A 129 11.36 13.06 25.35
CA LYS A 129 11.10 11.63 25.13
C LYS A 129 9.70 11.21 25.55
N THR A 130 9.06 10.36 24.75
CA THR A 130 7.79 9.69 25.11
C THR A 130 7.94 8.18 25.06
N THR A 131 7.52 7.46 26.09
CA THR A 131 7.58 6.00 26.15
C THR A 131 6.37 5.38 26.83
N GLY A 132 5.97 4.18 26.39
CA GLY A 132 4.92 3.40 27.05
C GLY A 132 3.52 3.99 26.91
N PHE A 133 3.23 4.70 25.82
CA PHE A 133 1.90 5.19 25.49
C PHE A 133 1.27 4.39 24.36
N SER A 134 -0.06 4.49 24.21
CA SER A 134 -0.71 4.10 22.96
C SER A 134 -0.19 4.93 21.78
N THR A 135 0.07 6.24 21.99
CA THR A 135 0.75 7.09 21.00
C THR A 135 1.74 8.04 21.70
N GLY A 136 2.96 8.12 21.21
CA GLY A 136 3.98 9.04 21.74
C GLY A 136 3.57 10.50 21.54
N VAL A 137 3.48 10.93 20.28
CA VAL A 137 2.91 12.23 19.90
C VAL A 137 1.81 12.05 18.87
N TYR A 138 0.65 12.63 19.15
CA TYR A 138 -0.53 12.55 18.28
C TYR A 138 -0.96 13.94 17.82
N PHE A 139 -0.85 14.19 16.51
CA PHE A 139 -1.45 15.35 15.85
C PHE A 139 -2.73 14.91 15.15
N VAL A 140 -3.84 15.58 15.46
CA VAL A 140 -5.14 15.30 14.86
C VAL A 140 -5.84 16.59 14.43
N ASP A 141 -6.30 16.66 13.19
CA ASP A 141 -6.96 17.86 12.66
C ASP A 141 -6.10 19.14 12.78
N GLU A 142 -4.77 19.02 12.70
CA GLU A 142 -3.79 20.11 12.92
C GLU A 142 -3.26 20.69 11.60
N THR A 143 -2.76 21.93 11.64
CA THR A 143 -1.99 22.46 10.50
C THR A 143 -0.81 23.36 10.87
N ALA A 144 0.24 23.34 10.05
CA ALA A 144 1.41 24.22 10.20
C ALA A 144 2.12 24.08 11.56
N SER A 145 2.17 22.85 12.09
CA SER A 145 2.79 22.50 13.37
C SER A 145 4.10 21.73 13.15
N THR A 146 4.94 21.63 14.19
CA THR A 146 6.27 21.01 14.12
C THR A 146 6.50 20.02 15.27
N ILE A 147 7.07 18.86 14.93
CA ILE A 147 7.72 17.95 15.87
C ILE A 147 9.22 17.99 15.57
N GLU A 148 10.06 18.35 16.54
CA GLU A 148 11.51 18.41 16.34
C GLU A 148 12.32 17.89 17.53
N ASN A 149 13.38 17.11 17.28
CA ASN A 149 14.25 16.56 18.32
C ASN A 149 13.47 15.79 19.42
N VAL A 150 12.48 14.99 19.02
CA VAL A 150 11.70 14.16 19.94
C VAL A 150 12.09 12.70 19.76
N THR A 151 12.33 12.00 20.87
CA THR A 151 12.53 10.55 20.88
C THR A 151 11.24 9.86 21.27
N THR A 152 10.78 8.90 20.48
CA THR A 152 9.64 8.04 20.84
C THR A 152 10.06 6.58 20.86
N GLU A 153 9.78 5.89 21.96
CA GLU A 153 10.08 4.46 22.05
C GLU A 153 9.02 3.63 22.78
N ARG A 154 8.88 2.36 22.40
CA ARG A 154 7.97 1.40 23.05
C ARG A 154 6.53 1.90 23.17
N ASN A 155 6.09 2.70 22.20
CA ASN A 155 4.69 3.10 22.04
C ASN A 155 4.03 2.24 20.96
N ARG A 156 2.69 2.19 20.93
CA ARG A 156 2.01 1.55 19.80
C ARG A 156 2.20 2.38 18.53
N PHE A 157 2.01 3.70 18.60
CA PHE A 157 2.44 4.64 17.57
C PHE A 157 3.54 5.54 18.13
N GLY A 158 4.69 5.65 17.47
CA GLY A 158 5.70 6.64 17.83
C GLY A 158 5.15 8.04 17.58
N PHE A 159 4.95 8.35 16.30
CA PHE A 159 4.21 9.52 15.84
C PHE A 159 3.00 9.10 15.02
N TYR A 160 1.85 9.69 15.33
CA TYR A 160 0.64 9.53 14.53
C TYR A 160 0.13 10.90 14.11
N ILE A 161 0.09 11.13 12.80
CA ILE A 161 -0.31 12.39 12.17
C ILE A 161 -1.57 12.11 11.35
N HIS A 162 -2.73 12.47 11.91
CA HIS A 162 -4.03 12.13 11.37
C HIS A 162 -4.79 13.37 10.93
N ALA A 163 -5.29 13.41 9.70
CA ALA A 163 -6.07 14.53 9.17
C ALA A 163 -5.35 15.88 9.31
N SER A 164 -4.01 15.86 9.27
CA SER A 164 -3.18 16.99 9.66
C SER A 164 -2.22 17.39 8.53
N ASN A 165 -2.19 18.68 8.21
CA ASN A 165 -1.58 19.15 6.96
C ASN A 165 -0.50 20.22 7.17
N LYS A 166 0.49 20.27 6.27
CA LYS A 166 1.56 21.29 6.28
C LYS A 166 2.44 21.28 7.54
N ASN A 167 2.57 20.12 8.17
CA ASN A 167 3.40 19.95 9.36
C ASN A 167 4.83 19.57 8.98
N VAL A 168 5.75 19.79 9.92
CA VAL A 168 7.15 19.39 9.80
C VAL A 168 7.50 18.41 10.91
N VAL A 169 8.00 17.24 10.55
CA VAL A 169 8.58 16.28 11.50
C VAL A 169 10.05 16.15 11.16
N LYS A 170 10.93 16.56 12.07
CA LYS A 170 12.36 16.58 11.78
C LYS A 170 13.27 16.19 12.94
N ASN A 171 14.46 15.69 12.59
CA ASN A 171 15.57 15.42 13.52
C ASN A 171 15.13 14.61 14.74
N SER A 172 14.18 13.68 14.55
CA SER A 172 13.55 12.92 15.64
C SER A 172 13.89 11.44 15.53
N ASP A 173 13.98 10.79 16.69
CA ASP A 173 14.34 9.38 16.82
C ASP A 173 13.09 8.56 17.17
N VAL A 174 12.64 7.72 16.25
CA VAL A 174 11.40 6.94 16.36
C VAL A 174 11.74 5.47 16.32
N GLU A 175 11.80 4.84 17.49
CA GLU A 175 12.44 3.54 17.62
C GLU A 175 11.68 2.57 18.53
N PHE A 176 11.69 1.28 18.19
CA PHE A 176 11.06 0.24 19.03
C PHE A 176 9.56 0.42 19.30
N ASN A 177 8.85 1.19 18.47
CA ASN A 177 7.39 1.31 18.50
C ASN A 177 6.75 0.18 17.65
N ILE A 178 5.43 -0.01 17.74
CA ILE A 178 4.74 -0.92 16.82
C ILE A 178 4.62 -0.26 15.43
N TYR A 179 4.15 0.97 15.38
CA TYR A 179 4.20 1.84 14.22
C TYR A 179 5.20 2.95 14.52
N GLY A 180 6.13 3.19 13.60
CA GLY A 180 7.10 4.27 13.72
C GLY A 180 6.42 5.61 13.53
N LEU A 181 6.40 6.08 12.28
CA LEU A 181 5.75 7.32 11.87
C LEU A 181 4.58 6.99 10.95
N HIS A 182 3.36 7.28 11.37
CA HIS A 182 2.14 7.01 10.60
C HIS A 182 1.45 8.31 10.17
N LEU A 183 1.28 8.53 8.87
CA LEU A 183 0.43 9.56 8.28
C LEU A 183 -0.87 8.95 7.77
N GLN A 184 -2.00 9.49 8.19
CA GLN A 184 -3.33 9.07 7.74
C GLN A 184 -4.16 10.29 7.32
N ASN A 185 -4.59 10.34 6.07
CA ASN A 185 -5.34 11.48 5.51
C ASN A 185 -4.62 12.83 5.74
N SER A 186 -3.28 12.85 5.64
CA SER A 186 -2.44 13.96 6.06
C SER A 186 -1.56 14.45 4.91
N ASP A 187 -1.83 15.65 4.44
CA ASP A 187 -1.28 16.19 3.19
C ASP A 187 -0.20 17.25 3.41
N ASP A 188 0.63 17.45 2.39
CA ASP A 188 1.56 18.57 2.29
C ASP A 188 2.56 18.67 3.48
N ASN A 189 2.88 17.55 4.14
CA ASN A 189 3.82 17.50 5.27
C ASN A 189 5.27 17.27 4.80
N LEU A 190 6.23 17.71 5.62
CA LEU A 190 7.67 17.49 5.44
C LEU A 190 8.22 16.58 6.53
N LEU A 191 8.75 15.42 6.14
CA LEU A 191 9.45 14.49 7.01
C LEU A 191 10.94 14.53 6.66
N GLN A 192 11.76 15.12 7.54
CA GLN A 192 13.16 15.39 7.26
C GLN A 192 14.14 14.97 8.36
N GLY A 193 15.21 14.25 8.02
CA GLY A 193 16.30 14.03 8.98
C GLY A 193 15.93 13.14 10.17
N ASN A 194 14.89 12.32 10.05
CA ASN A 194 14.43 11.45 11.13
C ASN A 194 15.08 10.07 11.07
N LEU A 195 15.24 9.44 12.23
CA LEU A 195 15.58 8.03 12.36
C LEU A 195 14.31 7.22 12.64
N LEU A 196 13.91 6.36 11.70
CA LEU A 196 12.73 5.49 11.80
C LEU A 196 13.19 4.03 11.85
N ALA A 197 13.53 3.54 13.05
CA ALA A 197 14.31 2.31 13.16
C ALA A 197 13.80 1.26 14.16
N ARG A 198 13.97 -0.02 13.80
CA ARG A 198 13.74 -1.17 14.68
C ARG A 198 12.34 -1.19 15.29
N GLN A 199 11.32 -0.84 14.51
CA GLN A 199 9.93 -1.06 14.93
C GLN A 199 9.70 -2.55 15.19
N THR A 200 8.81 -2.84 16.13
CA THR A 200 8.59 -4.18 16.68
C THR A 200 7.15 -4.64 16.45
N TYR A 201 6.88 -5.92 16.79
CA TYR A 201 5.58 -6.59 16.69
C TYR A 201 5.05 -6.84 15.27
N ASN A 202 4.61 -8.08 15.01
CA ASN A 202 4.07 -8.46 13.69
C ASN A 202 2.54 -8.34 13.65
N SER A 203 2.13 -7.38 12.84
CA SER A 203 0.88 -7.24 12.13
C SER A 203 -0.39 -6.70 12.84
N PRO A 204 -1.04 -5.69 12.22
CA PRO A 204 -0.44 -4.73 11.32
C PRO A 204 0.43 -3.82 12.20
N GLY A 205 1.70 -3.72 11.87
CA GLY A 205 2.75 -3.19 12.73
C GLY A 205 4.12 -3.61 12.23
N GLY A 206 5.17 -3.01 12.80
CA GLY A 206 6.56 -3.17 12.37
C GLY A 206 6.98 -2.20 11.26
N TYR A 207 6.23 -1.12 11.03
CA TYR A 207 6.49 -0.15 9.96
C TYR A 207 7.41 0.98 10.39
N GLY A 208 8.45 1.28 9.61
CA GLY A 208 9.25 2.49 9.80
C GLY A 208 8.43 3.75 9.51
N LEU A 209 8.03 3.90 8.25
CA LEU A 209 7.13 4.94 7.75
C LEU A 209 5.89 4.28 7.13
N TYR A 210 4.72 4.64 7.63
CA TYR A 210 3.45 4.23 7.05
C TYR A 210 2.64 5.46 6.60
N MET A 211 2.19 5.47 5.35
CA MET A 211 1.41 6.56 4.77
C MET A 211 0.14 6.01 4.13
N TYR A 212 -1.01 6.41 4.65
CA TYR A 212 -2.33 5.98 4.19
C TYR A 212 -3.17 7.17 3.74
N ALA A 213 -3.70 7.10 2.52
CA ALA A 213 -4.56 8.10 1.89
C ALA A 213 -4.04 9.55 2.02
N SER A 214 -2.72 9.73 1.94
CA SER A 214 -2.04 11.00 2.20
C SER A 214 -1.28 11.47 0.95
N VAL A 215 -1.33 12.78 0.69
CA VAL A 215 -0.98 13.34 -0.63
C VAL A 215 0.01 14.51 -0.52
N ARG A 216 0.90 14.68 -1.53
CA ARG A 216 1.85 15.80 -1.63
C ARG A 216 2.83 15.94 -0.45
N ASN A 217 3.13 14.87 0.26
CA ASN A 217 4.15 14.87 1.32
C ASN A 217 5.56 14.75 0.75
N ARG A 218 6.55 15.26 1.49
CA ARG A 218 7.98 15.15 1.16
C ARG A 218 8.70 14.35 2.23
N VAL A 219 9.43 13.32 1.83
CA VAL A 219 10.21 12.44 2.71
C VAL A 219 11.66 12.51 2.28
N ILE A 220 12.48 13.22 3.06
CA ILE A 220 13.87 13.53 2.67
C ILE A 220 14.87 13.34 3.80
N GLU A 221 16.09 12.92 3.49
CA GLU A 221 17.20 12.85 4.46
C GLU A 221 16.90 11.97 5.70
N ASN A 222 15.94 11.05 5.62
CA ASN A 222 15.62 10.14 6.72
C ASN A 222 16.47 8.88 6.65
N THR A 223 16.73 8.27 7.81
CA THR A 223 17.28 6.91 7.91
C THR A 223 16.18 5.97 8.39
N ILE A 224 15.84 4.97 7.58
CA ILE A 224 14.78 4.00 7.83
C ILE A 224 15.42 2.62 7.92
N ASP A 225 15.54 2.10 9.14
CA ASP A 225 16.49 1.02 9.42
C ASP A 225 15.89 -0.16 10.20
N SER A 226 16.13 -1.38 9.73
CA SER A 226 15.94 -2.61 10.50
C SER A 226 14.53 -2.79 11.08
N ASN A 227 13.51 -2.34 10.35
CA ASN A 227 12.11 -2.55 10.72
C ASN A 227 11.67 -3.97 10.32
N ILE A 228 10.91 -4.63 11.21
CA ILE A 228 10.58 -6.06 11.06
C ILE A 228 9.43 -6.33 10.07
N ASN A 229 8.77 -5.29 9.59
CA ASN A 229 7.84 -5.32 8.46
C ASN A 229 8.39 -4.36 7.40
N TRP A 230 7.54 -3.64 6.66
CA TRP A 230 8.00 -2.70 5.64
C TRP A 230 8.74 -1.50 6.24
N GLY A 231 9.90 -1.16 5.66
CA GLY A 231 10.60 0.09 5.96
C GLY A 231 9.73 1.30 5.64
N ILE A 232 9.25 1.37 4.40
CA ILE A 232 8.28 2.35 3.93
C ILE A 232 7.08 1.63 3.33
N TRP A 233 5.88 2.06 3.69
CA TRP A 233 4.65 1.58 3.06
C TRP A 233 3.74 2.72 2.69
N PHE A 234 3.34 2.77 1.43
CA PHE A 234 2.32 3.66 0.91
C PHE A 234 1.05 2.90 0.55
N SER A 235 -0.09 3.38 1.07
CA SER A 235 -1.41 2.81 0.80
C SER A 235 -2.38 3.90 0.38
N GLU A 236 -2.78 3.91 -0.89
CA GLU A 236 -3.59 5.00 -1.47
C GLU A 236 -2.95 6.39 -1.32
N ALA A 237 -1.66 6.44 -1.01
CA ALA A 237 -0.88 7.66 -0.93
C ALA A 237 -0.45 8.07 -2.34
N LYS A 238 -0.60 9.35 -2.67
CA LYS A 238 -0.45 9.87 -4.04
C LYS A 238 0.41 11.12 -4.06
N GLU A 239 1.06 11.40 -5.18
CA GLU A 239 1.79 12.66 -5.41
C GLU A 239 2.86 12.99 -4.35
N ASN A 240 3.35 11.99 -3.61
CA ASN A 240 4.39 12.18 -2.61
C ASN A 240 5.77 12.14 -3.27
N VAL A 241 6.74 12.85 -2.70
CA VAL A 241 8.12 12.91 -3.23
C VAL A 241 9.10 12.38 -2.17
N VAL A 242 9.82 11.32 -2.51
CA VAL A 242 10.71 10.56 -1.61
C VAL A 242 12.11 10.49 -2.21
N PHE A 243 13.08 11.20 -1.65
CA PHE A 243 14.46 11.20 -2.15
C PHE A 243 15.45 11.51 -1.03
N HIS A 244 16.74 11.20 -1.24
CA HIS A 244 17.81 11.39 -0.26
C HIS A 244 17.56 10.66 1.06
N ASN A 245 16.88 9.51 1.06
CA ASN A 245 16.74 8.69 2.25
C ASN A 245 17.71 7.51 2.24
N ASN A 246 18.11 7.05 3.43
CA ASN A 246 18.80 5.79 3.61
C ASN A 246 17.79 4.72 4.03
N VAL A 247 17.49 3.77 3.16
CA VAL A 247 16.61 2.62 3.47
C VAL A 247 17.47 1.37 3.63
N ILE A 248 17.53 0.84 4.86
CA ILE A 248 18.54 -0.13 5.27
C ILE A 248 17.92 -1.26 6.09
N GLY A 249 18.26 -2.52 5.78
CA GLY A 249 17.99 -3.65 6.69
C GLY A 249 16.52 -3.96 6.98
N ASN A 250 15.57 -3.33 6.29
CA ASN A 250 14.14 -3.58 6.44
C ASN A 250 13.71 -4.83 5.65
N SER A 251 12.68 -5.52 6.13
CA SER A 251 12.23 -6.76 5.51
C SER A 251 10.69 -6.80 5.38
N PRO A 252 10.12 -6.33 4.25
CA PRO A 252 10.78 -5.80 3.06
C PRO A 252 11.12 -4.29 3.13
N GLN A 253 11.81 -3.73 2.12
CA GLN A 253 12.25 -2.32 2.17
C GLN A 253 11.14 -1.30 1.93
N VAL A 254 10.39 -1.44 0.83
CA VAL A 254 9.47 -0.41 0.38
C VAL A 254 8.33 -0.98 -0.46
N SER A 255 7.10 -0.54 -0.18
CA SER A 255 5.92 -0.85 -0.99
C SER A 255 5.16 0.42 -1.38
N ASP A 256 4.77 0.50 -2.65
CA ASP A 256 3.86 1.50 -3.21
C ASP A 256 2.77 0.81 -4.03
N ASN A 257 1.52 1.02 -3.63
CA ASN A 257 0.38 0.39 -4.25
C ASN A 257 -0.46 1.33 -5.13
N THR A 258 0.01 2.55 -5.37
CA THR A 258 -0.69 3.51 -6.23
C THR A 258 0.06 3.69 -7.54
N GLU A 259 -0.62 3.39 -8.66
CA GLU A 259 -0.04 3.53 -10.00
C GLU A 259 0.30 4.99 -10.34
N GLY A 260 1.54 5.21 -10.79
CA GLY A 260 1.96 6.40 -11.55
C GLY A 260 1.89 7.74 -10.83
N SER A 261 1.82 7.77 -9.49
CA SER A 261 1.54 9.01 -8.75
C SER A 261 2.66 9.49 -7.82
N ASN A 262 3.31 8.61 -7.07
CA ASN A 262 4.42 9.01 -6.19
C ASN A 262 5.73 9.11 -6.99
N VAL A 263 6.66 9.92 -6.50
CA VAL A 263 7.97 10.14 -7.14
C VAL A 263 9.06 9.74 -6.16
N TRP A 264 9.89 8.77 -6.54
CA TRP A 264 10.95 8.20 -5.68
C TRP A 264 12.33 8.83 -5.93
N TYR A 265 12.34 10.06 -6.43
CA TYR A 265 13.53 10.86 -6.70
C TYR A 265 13.17 12.36 -6.73
N ASP A 266 14.16 13.25 -6.68
CA ASP A 266 13.95 14.67 -6.99
C ASP A 266 13.96 14.88 -8.52
N PRO A 267 12.85 15.32 -9.13
CA PRO A 267 12.78 15.61 -10.57
C PRO A 267 13.79 16.64 -11.07
N THR A 268 14.27 17.52 -10.19
CA THR A 268 15.17 18.61 -10.53
C THR A 268 16.61 18.15 -10.64
N THR A 269 17.11 17.46 -9.60
CA THR A 269 18.49 17.00 -9.54
C THR A 269 18.68 15.62 -10.14
N LYS A 270 17.59 14.87 -10.37
CA LYS A 270 17.61 13.46 -10.77
C LYS A 270 18.36 12.63 -9.75
N GLU A 271 17.98 12.76 -8.48
CA GLU A 271 18.63 12.04 -7.37
C GLU A 271 17.58 11.29 -6.55
N GLY A 272 17.81 10.01 -6.35
CA GLY A 272 16.91 9.09 -5.66
C GLY A 272 17.30 8.87 -4.20
N ASN A 273 17.15 7.64 -3.76
CA ASN A 273 17.42 7.17 -2.41
C ASN A 273 18.58 6.18 -2.40
N TYR A 274 19.15 5.93 -1.21
CA TYR A 274 20.06 4.82 -0.99
C TYR A 274 19.28 3.60 -0.49
N TRP A 275 19.47 2.47 -1.17
CA TRP A 275 18.83 1.19 -0.83
C TRP A 275 19.91 0.16 -0.50
N ALA A 276 19.90 -0.41 0.72
CA ALA A 276 20.98 -1.28 1.17
C ALA A 276 21.11 -2.60 0.40
N ASP A 277 20.06 -3.02 -0.31
CA ASP A 277 20.02 -4.22 -1.15
C ASP A 277 20.17 -3.91 -2.64
N TYR A 278 20.44 -2.64 -3.01
CA TYR A 278 20.71 -2.28 -4.39
C TYR A 278 22.03 -2.90 -4.87
N LYS A 279 21.95 -3.67 -5.96
CA LYS A 279 23.08 -4.41 -6.54
C LYS A 279 23.53 -3.84 -7.89
N GLY A 280 22.91 -2.76 -8.34
CA GLY A 280 23.29 -2.12 -9.60
C GLY A 280 24.66 -1.44 -9.52
N LYS A 281 25.15 -1.03 -10.68
CA LYS A 281 26.49 -0.45 -10.82
C LYS A 281 26.38 1.03 -11.20
N ASP A 282 27.40 1.78 -10.85
CA ASP A 282 27.64 3.14 -11.33
C ASP A 282 28.80 3.05 -12.35
N GLY A 283 28.45 3.03 -13.63
CA GLY A 283 29.40 2.85 -14.73
C GLY A 283 30.10 4.14 -15.16
N ASP A 284 29.53 5.30 -14.84
CA ASP A 284 30.02 6.61 -15.27
C ASP A 284 30.63 7.47 -14.14
N GLY A 285 30.54 6.99 -12.91
CA GLY A 285 31.20 7.53 -11.73
C GLY A 285 30.53 8.79 -11.18
N ASP A 286 29.21 8.91 -11.31
CA ASP A 286 28.44 10.03 -10.76
C ASP A 286 27.83 9.76 -9.37
N HIS A 287 28.07 8.57 -8.79
CA HIS A 287 27.52 8.04 -7.53
C HIS A 287 26.03 7.63 -7.59
N ILE A 288 25.42 7.62 -8.77
CA ILE A 288 24.09 7.12 -9.05
C ILE A 288 24.21 5.79 -9.81
N GLY A 289 23.30 4.88 -9.52
CA GLY A 289 23.26 3.60 -10.20
C GLY A 289 22.60 3.67 -11.57
N ASP A 290 23.19 2.98 -12.55
CA ASP A 290 22.71 2.93 -13.95
C ASP A 290 21.42 2.11 -14.15
N THR A 291 21.00 1.36 -13.12
CA THR A 291 19.80 0.51 -13.16
C THR A 291 18.77 1.00 -12.15
N PRO A 292 17.52 1.23 -12.55
CA PRO A 292 16.47 1.64 -11.61
C PRO A 292 16.27 0.62 -10.49
N TYR A 293 15.99 1.12 -9.29
CA TYR A 293 15.56 0.30 -8.16
C TYR A 293 14.04 0.09 -8.21
N PRO A 294 13.54 -1.16 -8.23
CA PRO A 294 12.10 -1.41 -8.25
C PRO A 294 11.47 -1.13 -6.90
N ILE A 295 10.36 -0.39 -6.89
CA ILE A 295 9.51 -0.23 -5.71
C ILE A 295 8.48 -1.35 -5.74
N LEU A 296 8.43 -2.16 -4.67
CA LEU A 296 7.48 -3.28 -4.61
C LEU A 296 6.05 -2.76 -4.53
N GLY A 297 5.09 -3.62 -4.81
CA GLY A 297 3.68 -3.25 -4.88
C GLY A 297 3.15 -3.05 -6.30
N PRO A 298 1.83 -3.01 -6.44
CA PRO A 298 1.16 -2.94 -7.73
C PRO A 298 1.21 -1.55 -8.39
N GLY A 299 1.77 -0.53 -7.73
CA GLY A 299 1.94 0.78 -8.33
C GLY A 299 2.93 0.80 -9.51
N GLY A 300 3.79 -0.22 -9.62
CA GLY A 300 4.76 -0.34 -10.73
C GLY A 300 5.82 0.76 -10.72
N MET A 301 6.08 1.35 -9.54
CA MET A 301 6.98 2.49 -9.37
C MET A 301 8.44 2.03 -9.34
N VAL A 302 9.35 2.94 -9.68
CA VAL A 302 10.79 2.74 -9.56
C VAL A 302 11.44 4.00 -8.98
N ASP A 303 12.56 3.82 -8.30
CA ASP A 303 13.55 4.88 -8.11
C ASP A 303 14.55 4.79 -9.28
N PRO A 304 14.49 5.71 -10.25
CA PRO A 304 15.36 5.69 -11.42
C PRO A 304 16.80 6.11 -11.12
N TYR A 305 17.07 6.75 -9.97
CA TYR A 305 18.38 7.32 -9.65
C TYR A 305 18.87 6.86 -8.26
N PRO A 306 18.98 5.54 -8.01
CA PRO A 306 19.39 5.03 -6.71
C PRO A 306 20.86 5.40 -6.43
N PHE A 307 21.16 5.90 -5.24
CA PHE A 307 22.55 6.10 -4.81
C PHE A 307 23.23 4.74 -4.60
N VAL A 308 24.49 4.62 -5.02
CA VAL A 308 25.30 3.39 -4.81
C VAL A 308 25.94 3.30 -3.42
N GLU A 309 25.86 4.38 -2.63
CA GLU A 309 26.38 4.41 -1.27
C GLU A 309 25.50 5.20 -0.31
N LYS A 310 25.55 4.82 0.97
CA LYS A 310 24.87 5.51 2.07
C LYS A 310 25.28 6.99 2.11
N ASP A 311 24.31 7.87 2.32
CA ASP A 311 24.49 9.33 2.37
C ASP A 311 25.07 9.93 1.07
N GLY A 312 24.85 9.27 -0.08
CA GLY A 312 25.48 9.61 -1.36
C GLY A 312 25.28 11.06 -1.80
N TRP A 313 24.12 11.66 -1.53
CA TRP A 313 23.80 13.06 -1.85
C TRP A 313 24.73 14.07 -1.14
N THR A 314 25.35 13.69 -0.02
CA THR A 314 26.33 14.55 0.68
C THR A 314 27.75 14.40 0.15
N LYS A 315 28.03 13.28 -0.54
CA LYS A 315 29.38 12.89 -1.01
C LYS A 315 29.60 13.19 -2.49
N LYS A 316 28.53 13.13 -3.29
CA LYS A 316 28.54 13.45 -4.72
C LYS A 316 29.06 14.88 -4.98
N ARG A 317 29.76 15.03 -6.10
CA ARG A 317 30.37 16.30 -6.54
C ARG A 317 30.07 16.66 -7.99
N ARG A 318 29.41 15.76 -8.73
CA ARG A 318 29.03 15.91 -10.14
C ARG A 318 27.51 15.96 -10.27
N ALA A 319 27.01 16.54 -11.35
CA ALA A 319 25.59 16.43 -11.69
C ALA A 319 25.25 14.99 -12.10
N THR A 320 23.99 14.59 -11.92
CA THR A 320 23.54 13.25 -12.35
C THR A 320 23.57 13.15 -13.86
N ILE A 321 24.00 11.99 -14.36
CA ILE A 321 23.93 11.63 -15.78
C ILE A 321 22.66 10.79 -15.99
N ASP A 322 21.70 11.35 -16.71
CA ASP A 322 20.38 10.73 -16.89
C ASP A 322 20.41 9.69 -18.01
N HIS A 323 20.49 8.42 -17.62
CA HIS A 323 20.33 7.26 -18.54
C HIS A 323 18.94 6.64 -18.45
N TYR A 324 18.05 7.17 -17.61
CA TYR A 324 16.78 6.52 -17.36
C TYR A 324 15.80 6.73 -18.52
N GLU A 325 15.51 5.64 -19.20
CA GLU A 325 14.41 5.56 -20.15
C GLU A 325 13.29 4.71 -19.52
N PRO A 326 12.06 5.26 -19.37
CA PRO A 326 10.93 4.47 -18.91
C PRO A 326 10.74 3.22 -19.78
N ALA A 327 10.49 2.08 -19.14
CA ALA A 327 10.28 0.84 -19.86
C ALA A 327 9.13 0.99 -20.88
N ALA A 328 9.35 0.51 -22.11
CA ALA A 328 8.29 0.42 -23.09
C ALA A 328 7.10 -0.39 -22.52
N PRO A 329 5.85 -0.09 -22.92
CA PRO A 329 4.69 -0.87 -22.53
C PRO A 329 4.96 -2.36 -22.76
N ARG A 330 4.64 -3.20 -21.76
CA ARG A 330 4.81 -4.64 -21.89
C ARG A 330 4.01 -5.12 -23.11
N PRO A 331 4.59 -5.97 -23.99
CA PRO A 331 3.83 -6.58 -25.06
C PRO A 331 2.68 -7.41 -24.47
N ALA A 332 1.57 -7.51 -25.21
CA ALA A 332 0.41 -8.27 -24.76
C ALA A 332 0.84 -9.72 -24.44
N ARG A 333 0.61 -10.13 -23.19
CA ARG A 333 0.84 -11.50 -22.74
C ARG A 333 -0.14 -12.45 -23.41
N GLY A 334 0.30 -13.68 -23.64
CA GLY A 334 -0.64 -14.75 -24.01
C GLY A 334 -1.65 -14.94 -22.89
N VAL A 335 -2.93 -15.08 -23.23
CA VAL A 335 -4.00 -15.27 -22.25
C VAL A 335 -4.59 -16.68 -22.40
N THR A 336 -4.73 -17.37 -21.27
CA THR A 336 -5.50 -18.61 -21.16
C THR A 336 -6.56 -18.45 -20.10
N VAL A 337 -7.83 -18.67 -20.46
CA VAL A 337 -8.94 -18.74 -19.52
C VAL A 337 -8.98 -20.15 -18.95
N VAL A 338 -9.15 -20.27 -17.65
CA VAL A 338 -9.28 -21.55 -16.94
C VAL A 338 -10.62 -21.56 -16.20
N ALA A 339 -11.44 -22.57 -16.46
CA ALA A 339 -12.77 -22.70 -15.88
C ALA A 339 -12.90 -23.97 -15.03
N LEU A 340 -13.56 -23.85 -13.88
CA LEU A 340 -14.05 -24.98 -13.12
C LEU A 340 -15.50 -25.24 -13.53
N ALA A 341 -15.76 -26.39 -14.16
CA ALA A 341 -17.08 -26.76 -14.64
C ALA A 341 -17.30 -28.27 -14.50
N GLY A 342 -18.44 -28.68 -13.93
CA GLY A 342 -18.79 -30.09 -13.77
C GLY A 342 -17.81 -30.93 -12.94
N GLY A 343 -17.07 -30.33 -12.00
CA GLY A 343 -16.05 -31.03 -11.20
C GLY A 343 -14.74 -31.29 -11.94
N SER A 344 -14.47 -30.54 -13.01
CA SER A 344 -13.24 -30.61 -13.79
C SER A 344 -12.72 -29.22 -14.12
N SER A 345 -11.40 -29.08 -14.33
CA SER A 345 -10.81 -27.87 -14.89
C SER A 345 -10.72 -27.95 -16.41
N TRP A 346 -11.03 -26.83 -17.06
CA TRP A 346 -11.03 -26.66 -18.51
C TRP A 346 -10.19 -25.44 -18.85
N SER A 347 -9.59 -25.39 -20.03
CA SER A 347 -8.91 -24.20 -20.52
C SER A 347 -9.21 -23.87 -21.96
N ALA A 348 -9.10 -22.59 -22.31
CA ALA A 348 -9.33 -22.08 -23.65
C ALA A 348 -8.53 -20.79 -23.89
N ARG A 349 -8.15 -20.53 -25.14
CA ARG A 349 -7.75 -19.20 -25.58
C ARG A 349 -8.99 -18.34 -25.81
N PRO A 350 -8.90 -17.01 -25.71
CA PRO A 350 -10.04 -16.11 -25.96
C PRO A 350 -10.70 -16.29 -27.34
N THR A 351 -9.96 -16.80 -28.33
CA THR A 351 -10.41 -17.01 -29.71
C THR A 351 -10.95 -18.42 -29.98
N ASP A 352 -10.85 -19.35 -29.03
CA ASP A 352 -11.29 -20.72 -29.25
C ASP A 352 -12.83 -20.80 -29.28
N ALA A 353 -13.38 -21.77 -30.00
CA ALA A 353 -14.83 -21.99 -30.00
C ALA A 353 -15.30 -22.85 -28.82
N ARG A 354 -14.40 -23.64 -28.22
CA ARG A 354 -14.71 -24.60 -27.16
C ARG A 354 -13.53 -24.79 -26.22
N ALA A 355 -13.81 -24.98 -24.94
CA ALA A 355 -12.79 -25.28 -23.95
C ALA A 355 -12.31 -26.74 -24.02
N THR A 356 -11.07 -26.95 -23.62
CA THR A 356 -10.41 -28.27 -23.57
C THR A 356 -10.27 -28.73 -22.13
N LEU A 357 -10.62 -29.98 -21.85
CA LEU A 357 -10.45 -30.60 -20.53
C LEU A 357 -8.97 -30.61 -20.13
N ARG A 358 -8.66 -30.19 -18.89
CA ARG A 358 -7.31 -30.20 -18.32
C ARG A 358 -7.19 -31.24 -17.22
N LEU A 359 -7.88 -31.04 -16.10
CA LEU A 359 -7.83 -31.94 -14.96
C LEU A 359 -9.24 -32.40 -14.57
N PRO A 360 -9.50 -33.72 -14.53
CA PRO A 360 -10.73 -34.24 -13.94
C PRO A 360 -10.66 -34.20 -12.40
N ASP A 361 -11.82 -34.37 -11.75
CA ASP A 361 -11.96 -34.52 -10.29
C ASP A 361 -11.38 -33.35 -9.48
N VAL A 362 -11.67 -32.13 -9.94
CA VAL A 362 -11.25 -30.87 -9.32
C VAL A 362 -12.42 -30.21 -8.58
N SER A 363 -12.20 -29.77 -7.34
CA SER A 363 -13.21 -29.09 -6.51
C SER A 363 -13.00 -27.58 -6.41
N GLN A 364 -11.76 -27.09 -6.53
CA GLN A 364 -11.40 -25.67 -6.50
C GLN A 364 -10.22 -25.41 -7.44
N ILE A 365 -10.14 -24.18 -7.92
CA ILE A 365 -8.99 -23.66 -8.69
C ILE A 365 -8.55 -22.32 -8.12
N ALA A 366 -7.25 -22.03 -8.17
CA ALA A 366 -6.66 -20.71 -7.89
C ALA A 366 -5.49 -20.43 -8.82
N LEU A 367 -5.17 -19.15 -9.03
CA LEU A 367 -4.03 -18.72 -9.81
C LEU A 367 -2.86 -18.36 -8.90
N GLY A 368 -1.65 -18.72 -9.32
CA GLY A 368 -0.40 -18.26 -8.74
C GLY A 368 -0.16 -16.77 -8.96
N THR A 369 0.67 -16.19 -8.11
CA THR A 369 1.15 -14.81 -8.22
C THR A 369 2.06 -14.58 -9.42
N ASP A 370 2.61 -15.66 -9.99
CA ASP A 370 3.31 -15.65 -11.27
C ASP A 370 2.37 -15.50 -12.47
N GLU A 371 1.05 -15.46 -12.23
CA GLU A 371 -0.04 -15.42 -13.20
C GLU A 371 -0.08 -16.62 -14.17
N ARG A 372 0.76 -17.63 -13.95
CA ARG A 372 0.97 -18.74 -14.89
C ARG A 372 0.65 -20.10 -14.27
N THR A 373 0.94 -20.27 -12.99
CA THR A 373 0.69 -21.52 -12.28
C THR A 373 -0.77 -21.58 -11.86
N VAL A 374 -1.45 -22.69 -12.13
CA VAL A 374 -2.82 -22.96 -11.66
C VAL A 374 -2.76 -24.01 -10.56
N TYR A 375 -3.30 -23.66 -9.40
CA TYR A 375 -3.51 -24.59 -8.30
C TYR A 375 -4.90 -25.19 -8.40
N ALA A 376 -5.00 -26.52 -8.40
CA ALA A 376 -6.26 -27.24 -8.46
C ALA A 376 -6.36 -28.23 -7.28
N THR A 377 -7.52 -28.30 -6.63
CA THR A 377 -7.74 -29.22 -5.50
C THR A 377 -8.52 -30.45 -5.91
N SER A 378 -8.12 -31.61 -5.39
CA SER A 378 -8.90 -32.86 -5.42
C SER A 378 -8.93 -33.44 -4.01
N GLY A 379 -10.04 -33.19 -3.31
CA GLY A 379 -10.12 -33.35 -1.85
C GLY A 379 -9.00 -32.59 -1.15
N LYS A 380 -8.21 -33.27 -0.33
CA LYS A 380 -7.08 -32.70 0.42
C LYS A 380 -5.77 -32.59 -0.38
N THR A 381 -5.79 -32.83 -1.68
CA THR A 381 -4.58 -32.72 -2.53
C THR A 381 -4.63 -31.43 -3.33
N VAL A 382 -3.55 -30.66 -3.33
CA VAL A 382 -3.35 -29.53 -4.25
C VAL A 382 -2.35 -29.94 -5.32
N LEU A 383 -2.71 -29.67 -6.57
CA LEU A 383 -1.86 -29.83 -7.75
C LEU A 383 -1.44 -28.46 -8.23
N ALA A 384 -0.16 -28.27 -8.56
CA ALA A 384 0.35 -27.06 -9.21
C ALA A 384 0.66 -27.36 -10.68
N GLU A 385 -0.11 -26.79 -11.59
CA GLU A 385 0.00 -26.99 -13.04
C GLU A 385 0.58 -25.73 -13.71
N ASP A 386 1.57 -25.90 -14.57
CA ASP A 386 1.95 -24.85 -15.53
C ASP A 386 0.90 -24.79 -16.64
N ILE A 387 0.16 -23.68 -16.73
CA ILE A 387 -0.96 -23.59 -17.68
C ILE A 387 -0.52 -23.71 -19.15
N VAL A 388 0.73 -23.31 -19.46
CA VAL A 388 1.25 -23.30 -20.83
C VAL A 388 1.67 -24.71 -21.25
N THR A 389 2.40 -25.41 -20.39
CA THR A 389 2.95 -26.74 -20.74
C THR A 389 2.03 -27.90 -20.36
N GLY A 390 1.11 -27.70 -19.40
CA GLY A 390 0.30 -28.77 -18.81
C GLY A 390 1.07 -29.64 -17.82
N GLU A 391 2.31 -29.28 -17.49
CA GLU A 391 3.12 -30.02 -16.54
C GLU A 391 2.63 -29.79 -15.11
N ILE A 392 2.45 -30.87 -14.35
CA ILE A 392 2.20 -30.82 -12.91
C ILE A 392 3.55 -30.73 -12.20
N ARG A 393 3.89 -29.53 -11.72
CA ARG A 393 5.16 -29.23 -11.04
C ARG A 393 5.18 -29.68 -9.59
N ASP A 394 4.03 -29.66 -8.92
CA ASP A 394 3.89 -30.11 -7.54
C ASP A 394 2.57 -30.86 -7.31
N ARG A 395 2.61 -31.80 -6.36
CA ARG A 395 1.45 -32.53 -5.84
C ARG A 395 1.62 -32.68 -4.32
N SER A 396 0.88 -31.87 -3.59
CA SER A 396 1.00 -31.78 -2.13
C SER A 396 -0.30 -32.15 -1.43
N ALA A 397 -0.19 -32.95 -0.37
CA ALA A 397 -1.32 -33.28 0.52
C ALA A 397 -1.39 -32.28 1.68
N TYR A 398 -2.60 -31.81 1.98
CA TYR A 398 -2.93 -30.87 3.05
C TYR A 398 -3.77 -31.58 4.12
N ALA A 399 -3.74 -31.08 5.34
CA ALA A 399 -4.56 -31.53 6.46
C ALA A 399 -6.04 -31.12 6.30
N VAL A 400 -6.28 -30.08 5.49
CA VAL A 400 -7.57 -29.41 5.31
C VAL A 400 -8.08 -29.61 3.88
N ASP A 401 -9.39 -29.75 3.73
CA ASP A 401 -10.11 -29.62 2.45
C ASP A 401 -10.89 -28.30 2.49
N GLY A 402 -10.88 -27.53 1.40
CA GLY A 402 -11.43 -26.19 1.38
C GLY A 402 -11.04 -25.37 0.16
N ILE A 403 -11.20 -24.05 0.27
CA ILE A 403 -10.87 -23.11 -0.80
C ILE A 403 -9.36 -22.95 -0.86
N VAL A 404 -8.77 -23.13 -2.03
CA VAL A 404 -7.35 -22.90 -2.28
C VAL A 404 -7.10 -21.46 -2.72
N ALA A 405 -5.98 -20.89 -2.30
CA ALA A 405 -5.45 -19.65 -2.84
C ALA A 405 -3.92 -19.66 -2.84
N ALA A 406 -3.31 -18.99 -3.82
CA ALA A 406 -1.91 -18.61 -3.69
C ALA A 406 -1.83 -17.41 -2.75
N ASN A 407 -0.88 -17.43 -1.83
CA ASN A 407 -0.57 -16.25 -1.05
C ASN A 407 0.09 -15.22 -1.97
N ARG A 408 -0.15 -13.93 -1.71
CA ARG A 408 0.46 -12.86 -2.50
C ARG A 408 1.93 -12.63 -2.17
N ASP A 409 2.48 -13.38 -1.22
CA ASP A 409 3.91 -13.40 -0.88
C ASP A 409 4.81 -13.98 -2.01
N GLY A 410 4.22 -14.68 -2.99
CA GLY A 410 4.95 -15.24 -4.12
C GLY A 410 5.39 -16.69 -3.95
N HIS A 411 5.37 -17.22 -2.73
CA HIS A 411 6.03 -18.48 -2.39
C HIS A 411 5.19 -19.39 -1.51
N SER A 412 3.98 -18.99 -1.09
CA SER A 412 3.09 -19.85 -0.30
C SER A 412 1.76 -20.15 -0.98
N VAL A 413 1.20 -21.33 -0.69
CA VAL A 413 -0.17 -21.72 -1.04
C VAL A 413 -0.92 -22.06 0.24
N MET A 414 -2.20 -21.72 0.28
CA MET A 414 -3.05 -21.96 1.43
C MET A 414 -4.33 -22.69 1.05
N VAL A 415 -4.82 -23.51 1.98
CA VAL A 415 -6.13 -24.14 1.93
C VAL A 415 -6.92 -23.75 3.17
N VAL A 416 -8.05 -23.08 2.97
CA VAL A 416 -8.94 -22.62 4.04
C VAL A 416 -10.22 -23.45 4.03
N GLY A 417 -10.37 -24.30 5.04
CA GLY A 417 -11.55 -25.14 5.23
C GLY A 417 -12.39 -24.70 6.42
N ALA A 418 -13.49 -25.42 6.66
CA ALA A 418 -14.42 -25.08 7.75
C ALA A 418 -13.87 -25.36 9.16
N LEU A 419 -12.85 -26.20 9.28
CA LEU A 419 -12.30 -26.69 10.55
C LEU A 419 -10.80 -26.39 10.73
N GLY A 420 -10.18 -25.67 9.79
CA GLY A 420 -8.77 -25.39 9.85
C GLY A 420 -8.27 -24.65 8.62
N VAL A 421 -7.04 -24.17 8.74
CA VAL A 421 -6.29 -23.54 7.66
C VAL A 421 -4.90 -24.14 7.65
N GLU A 422 -4.40 -24.46 6.46
CA GLU A 422 -3.00 -24.83 6.27
C GLU A 422 -2.40 -23.91 5.20
N GLN A 423 -1.31 -23.24 5.55
CA GLN A 423 -0.41 -22.58 4.60
C GLN A 423 0.82 -23.47 4.41
N ARG A 424 1.31 -23.55 3.18
CA ARG A 424 2.54 -24.23 2.82
C ARG A 424 3.44 -23.32 2.01
N ASP A 425 4.69 -23.20 2.44
CA ASP A 425 5.77 -22.59 1.69
C ASP A 425 6.24 -23.57 0.59
N LEU A 426 6.28 -23.09 -0.65
CA LEU A 426 6.57 -23.87 -1.84
C LEU A 426 8.06 -24.12 -2.06
N GLU A 427 8.94 -23.31 -1.44
CA GLU A 427 10.39 -23.43 -1.60
C GLU A 427 10.97 -24.41 -0.59
N THR A 428 10.52 -24.33 0.65
CA THR A 428 11.00 -25.10 1.79
C THR A 428 10.14 -26.33 2.10
N GLY A 429 8.89 -26.33 1.63
CA GLY A 429 7.89 -27.35 1.96
C GLY A 429 7.35 -27.25 3.41
N GLN A 430 7.74 -26.23 4.17
CA GLN A 430 7.22 -26.03 5.52
C GLN A 430 5.73 -25.73 5.48
N ALA A 431 4.98 -26.32 6.40
CA ALA A 431 3.54 -26.12 6.51
C ALA A 431 3.17 -25.64 7.91
N GLU A 432 2.28 -24.66 7.97
CA GLU A 432 1.70 -24.11 9.19
C GLU A 432 0.20 -24.40 9.19
N PHE A 433 -0.28 -25.05 10.26
CA PHE A 433 -1.70 -25.33 10.46
C PHE A 433 -2.22 -24.58 11.69
N PHE A 434 -3.43 -24.05 11.59
CA PHE A 434 -4.16 -23.59 12.76
C PHE A 434 -5.66 -23.92 12.68
N SER A 435 -6.26 -24.06 13.86
CA SER A 435 -7.70 -24.32 13.99
C SER A 435 -8.50 -23.08 13.62
N TYR A 436 -9.49 -23.27 12.77
CA TYR A 436 -10.40 -22.23 12.32
C TYR A 436 -11.81 -22.82 12.26
N SER A 437 -12.80 -22.09 12.77
CA SER A 437 -14.20 -22.55 12.87
C SER A 437 -15.14 -21.61 12.13
N GLY A 438 -14.93 -21.50 10.81
CA GLY A 438 -15.73 -20.66 9.92
C GLY A 438 -16.47 -21.46 8.85
N GLN A 439 -17.22 -20.75 8.00
CA GLN A 439 -17.79 -21.30 6.77
C GLN A 439 -17.28 -20.49 5.59
N PRO A 440 -16.05 -20.74 5.11
CA PRO A 440 -15.46 -19.96 4.05
C PRO A 440 -16.29 -20.08 2.76
N LYS A 441 -16.59 -18.94 2.13
CA LYS A 441 -17.31 -18.85 0.85
C LYS A 441 -16.43 -18.39 -0.30
N SER A 442 -15.52 -17.47 -0.01
CA SER A 442 -14.52 -16.95 -0.94
C SER A 442 -13.32 -16.47 -0.14
N LEU A 443 -12.16 -16.43 -0.79
CA LEU A 443 -10.91 -15.93 -0.23
C LEU A 443 -10.43 -14.74 -1.02
N ALA A 444 -9.84 -13.79 -0.32
CA ALA A 444 -9.12 -12.70 -0.91
C ALA A 444 -7.77 -12.56 -0.17
N PRO A 445 -6.68 -13.13 -0.72
CA PRO A 445 -5.34 -13.00 -0.14
C PRO A 445 -4.82 -11.57 -0.25
N SER A 446 -4.23 -11.06 0.83
CA SER A 446 -3.74 -9.69 0.92
C SER A 446 -2.31 -9.57 0.39
N TYR A 447 -2.00 -8.53 -0.39
CA TYR A 447 -0.61 -8.18 -0.75
C TYR A 447 0.14 -7.49 0.40
N LYS A 448 -0.63 -6.95 1.32
CA LYS A 448 -0.18 -6.01 2.34
C LYS A 448 0.52 -6.74 3.49
N HIS A 449 -0.11 -7.81 3.95
CA HIS A 449 0.33 -8.56 5.12
C HIS A 449 0.27 -10.04 4.78
N ASN A 450 0.90 -10.91 5.58
CA ASN A 450 0.63 -12.35 5.50
C ASN A 450 -0.78 -12.69 6.05
N HIS A 451 -1.80 -12.11 5.42
CA HIS A 451 -3.22 -12.16 5.79
C HIS A 451 -4.10 -12.61 4.65
N VAL A 452 -5.24 -13.16 5.02
CA VAL A 452 -6.30 -13.56 4.10
C VAL A 452 -7.62 -13.05 4.63
N PHE A 453 -8.39 -12.45 3.74
CA PHE A 453 -9.77 -12.09 4.02
C PHE A 453 -10.67 -13.24 3.56
N VAL A 454 -11.51 -13.71 4.48
CA VAL A 454 -12.36 -14.88 4.25
C VAL A 454 -13.81 -14.45 4.37
N ALA A 455 -14.55 -14.55 3.27
CA ALA A 455 -15.98 -14.32 3.29
C ALA A 455 -16.67 -15.45 4.07
N THR A 456 -17.47 -15.07 5.06
CA THR A 456 -18.28 -15.99 5.89
C THR A 456 -19.71 -15.46 6.03
N PRO A 457 -20.68 -16.26 6.47
CA PRO A 457 -22.03 -15.77 6.75
C PRO A 457 -22.11 -14.65 7.80
N ARG A 458 -21.08 -14.45 8.63
CA ARG A 458 -21.04 -13.42 9.68
C ARG A 458 -20.35 -12.11 9.23
N GLY A 459 -19.74 -12.09 8.04
CA GLY A 459 -18.89 -10.99 7.59
C GLY A 459 -17.58 -11.50 6.98
N ILE A 460 -16.51 -10.71 7.08
CA ILE A 460 -15.20 -11.06 6.55
C ILE A 460 -14.25 -11.36 7.71
N ASP A 461 -13.89 -12.63 7.87
CA ASP A 461 -12.87 -13.02 8.84
C ASP A 461 -11.49 -12.62 8.30
N LEU A 462 -10.73 -11.89 9.13
CA LEU A 462 -9.33 -11.56 8.84
C LEU A 462 -8.47 -12.67 9.44
N LEU A 463 -7.77 -13.44 8.62
CA LEU A 463 -6.85 -14.49 9.05
C LEU A 463 -5.42 -14.01 9.03
N TYR A 464 -4.69 -14.29 10.09
CA TYR A 464 -3.25 -14.09 10.21
C TYR A 464 -2.61 -15.45 10.16
N LEU A 465 -1.62 -15.62 9.29
CA LEU A 465 -1.04 -16.93 9.00
C LEU A 465 0.33 -17.17 9.64
N ASN A 466 0.83 -16.25 10.47
CA ASN A 466 2.10 -16.39 11.19
C ASN A 466 1.89 -16.75 12.67
N LEU A 467 2.84 -17.51 13.25
CA LEU A 467 2.96 -17.82 14.69
C LEU A 467 1.78 -18.62 15.27
N GLY A 468 1.36 -19.65 14.56
CA GLY A 468 0.28 -20.57 14.95
C GLY A 468 -1.11 -20.14 14.49
N GLY A 469 -1.19 -19.14 13.60
CA GLY A 469 -2.37 -18.55 12.99
C GLY A 469 -3.50 -18.07 13.93
N ARG A 470 -4.21 -17.00 13.55
CA ARG A 470 -5.35 -16.50 14.35
C ARG A 470 -6.34 -15.69 13.52
N THR A 471 -7.54 -15.52 14.05
CA THR A 471 -8.58 -14.63 13.51
C THR A 471 -8.77 -13.44 14.47
N PRO A 472 -7.95 -12.37 14.39
CA PRO A 472 -8.01 -11.28 15.36
C PRO A 472 -9.27 -10.42 15.24
N TYR A 473 -9.94 -10.45 14.08
CA TYR A 473 -11.09 -9.62 13.81
C TYR A 473 -12.00 -10.23 12.73
N THR A 474 -13.31 -9.98 12.85
CA THR A 474 -14.29 -10.20 11.78
C THR A 474 -14.84 -8.83 11.41
N ILE A 475 -14.67 -8.42 10.16
CA ILE A 475 -15.28 -7.20 9.62
C ILE A 475 -16.78 -7.46 9.51
N PRO A 476 -17.64 -6.76 10.29
CA PRO A 476 -19.07 -6.97 10.23
C PRO A 476 -19.62 -6.48 8.88
N LEU A 477 -20.53 -7.25 8.32
CA LEU A 477 -21.33 -6.88 7.14
C LEU A 477 -22.81 -7.00 7.48
N ASP A 478 -23.66 -6.28 6.75
CA ASP A 478 -25.12 -6.31 6.95
C ASP A 478 -25.80 -7.53 6.28
N GLY A 479 -25.02 -8.55 5.93
CA GLY A 479 -25.48 -9.80 5.33
C GLY A 479 -24.33 -10.70 4.89
N ALA A 480 -24.66 -11.90 4.44
CA ALA A 480 -23.67 -12.85 3.92
C ALA A 480 -23.15 -12.38 2.54
N PRO A 481 -21.82 -12.40 2.30
CA PRO A 481 -21.26 -12.13 0.99
C PRO A 481 -21.76 -13.12 -0.08
N THR A 482 -22.25 -12.62 -1.21
CA THR A 482 -22.51 -13.41 -2.43
C THR A 482 -21.26 -13.50 -3.30
N ALA A 483 -20.54 -12.39 -3.42
CA ALA A 483 -19.34 -12.23 -4.21
C ALA A 483 -18.35 -11.35 -3.46
N MET A 484 -17.05 -11.58 -3.67
CA MET A 484 -15.99 -10.81 -3.04
C MET A 484 -14.81 -10.69 -3.99
N ALA A 485 -14.35 -9.47 -4.24
CA ALA A 485 -13.20 -9.18 -5.08
C ALA A 485 -12.27 -8.17 -4.38
N MET A 486 -10.98 -8.46 -4.31
CA MET A 486 -9.99 -7.52 -3.79
C MET A 486 -9.36 -6.72 -4.92
N SER A 487 -9.10 -5.45 -4.66
CA SER A 487 -8.29 -4.60 -5.52
C SER A 487 -6.87 -5.17 -5.69
N GLY A 488 -6.25 -4.98 -6.86
CA GLY A 488 -4.84 -5.30 -7.11
C GLY A 488 -3.89 -4.67 -6.08
N SER A 489 -4.16 -3.43 -5.66
CA SER A 489 -3.56 -2.62 -4.59
C SER A 489 -3.69 -3.22 -3.20
N GLY A 490 -4.59 -4.18 -3.02
CA GLY A 490 -4.92 -4.79 -1.74
C GLY A 490 -5.61 -3.85 -0.76
N THR A 491 -6.01 -2.64 -1.18
CA THR A 491 -6.57 -1.56 -0.34
C THR A 491 -8.05 -1.71 -0.07
N ARG A 492 -8.76 -2.32 -1.01
CA ARG A 492 -10.22 -2.39 -0.99
C ARG A 492 -10.68 -3.81 -1.28
N ILE A 493 -11.75 -4.20 -0.62
CA ILE A 493 -12.52 -5.40 -0.94
C ILE A 493 -13.93 -4.95 -1.30
N TYR A 494 -14.39 -5.38 -2.47
CA TYR A 494 -15.73 -5.13 -2.98
C TYR A 494 -16.57 -6.36 -2.73
N VAL A 495 -17.73 -6.17 -2.10
CA VAL A 495 -18.54 -7.28 -1.57
C VAL A 495 -19.99 -7.13 -1.99
N GLY A 496 -20.49 -8.10 -2.76
CA GLY A 496 -21.93 -8.25 -3.00
C GLY A 496 -22.60 -8.86 -1.78
N ILE A 497 -23.76 -8.37 -1.38
CA ILE A 497 -24.47 -8.84 -0.18
C ILE A 497 -25.77 -9.54 -0.56
N VAL A 498 -26.01 -10.73 0.01
CA VAL A 498 -27.21 -11.55 -0.22
C VAL A 498 -28.48 -10.72 -0.04
N GLY A 499 -29.38 -10.81 -1.02
CA GLY A 499 -30.69 -10.15 -1.02
C GLY A 499 -30.63 -8.63 -1.13
N GLN A 500 -29.46 -8.04 -1.38
CA GLN A 500 -29.27 -6.61 -1.48
C GLN A 500 -28.75 -6.21 -2.86
N ARG A 501 -29.15 -5.02 -3.32
CA ARG A 501 -28.70 -4.44 -4.59
C ARG A 501 -27.58 -3.42 -4.34
N ILE A 502 -26.54 -3.87 -3.64
CA ILE A 502 -25.39 -3.05 -3.28
C ILE A 502 -24.09 -3.82 -3.45
N VAL A 503 -23.00 -3.07 -3.57
CA VAL A 503 -21.65 -3.54 -3.31
C VAL A 503 -21.11 -2.73 -2.13
N ASP A 504 -20.79 -3.40 -1.03
CA ASP A 504 -20.05 -2.82 0.09
C ASP A 504 -18.57 -2.69 -0.30
N ILE A 505 -17.97 -1.53 -0.01
CA ILE A 505 -16.55 -1.28 -0.18
C ILE A 505 -15.90 -1.31 1.20
N VAL A 506 -15.09 -2.34 1.43
CA VAL A 506 -14.37 -2.56 2.68
C VAL A 506 -12.94 -2.06 2.53
N ASP A 507 -12.49 -1.24 3.47
CA ASP A 507 -11.12 -0.79 3.59
C ASP A 507 -10.28 -1.81 4.36
N THR A 508 -9.14 -2.22 3.81
CA THR A 508 -8.28 -3.27 4.38
C THR A 508 -7.30 -2.78 5.43
N GLU A 509 -7.26 -1.47 5.69
CA GLU A 509 -6.50 -0.81 6.76
C GLU A 509 -7.40 -0.42 7.91
N GLN A 510 -8.58 0.12 7.59
CA GLN A 510 -9.61 0.46 8.56
C GLN A 510 -10.51 -0.72 8.93
N TYR A 511 -10.32 -1.90 8.34
CA TYR A 511 -11.12 -3.12 8.53
C TYR A 511 -12.62 -2.86 8.71
N ALA A 512 -13.18 -2.01 7.87
CA ALA A 512 -14.54 -1.52 7.97
C ALA A 512 -15.12 -1.24 6.57
N VAL A 513 -16.44 -1.31 6.46
CA VAL A 513 -17.16 -0.80 5.29
C VAL A 513 -17.05 0.72 5.31
N VAL A 514 -16.40 1.29 4.30
CA VAL A 514 -16.17 2.74 4.18
C VAL A 514 -17.10 3.40 3.17
N ASP A 515 -17.67 2.63 2.24
CA ASP A 515 -18.51 3.16 1.17
C ASP A 515 -19.41 2.06 0.55
N ARG A 516 -20.36 2.47 -0.30
CA ARG A 516 -21.32 1.59 -0.99
C ARG A 516 -21.61 2.04 -2.43
N ILE A 517 -21.73 1.08 -3.34
CA ILE A 517 -22.23 1.29 -4.70
C ILE A 517 -23.62 0.67 -4.83
N SER A 518 -24.61 1.46 -5.25
CA SER A 518 -25.96 0.95 -5.54
C SER A 518 -26.01 0.26 -6.89
N LEU A 519 -26.78 -0.83 -6.98
CA LEU A 519 -26.97 -1.64 -8.18
C LEU A 519 -28.44 -1.70 -8.60
N ASP A 520 -28.66 -2.08 -9.85
CA ASP A 520 -30.01 -2.38 -10.38
C ASP A 520 -30.46 -3.80 -10.02
N SER A 521 -29.51 -4.71 -9.78
CA SER A 521 -29.71 -6.12 -9.46
C SER A 521 -28.72 -6.61 -8.42
N GLU A 522 -29.05 -7.71 -7.74
CA GLU A 522 -28.13 -8.37 -6.81
C GLU A 522 -26.89 -8.90 -7.54
N ALA A 523 -25.72 -8.67 -6.96
CA ALA A 523 -24.44 -9.10 -7.50
C ALA A 523 -24.22 -10.60 -7.22
N THR A 524 -23.94 -11.36 -8.26
CA THR A 524 -23.55 -12.78 -8.16
C THR A 524 -22.04 -12.98 -8.27
N SER A 525 -21.34 -12.05 -8.95
CA SER A 525 -19.90 -12.06 -9.10
C SER A 525 -19.36 -10.64 -9.29
N LEU A 526 -18.09 -10.44 -8.97
CA LEU A 526 -17.41 -9.15 -9.02
C LEU A 526 -16.00 -9.34 -9.59
N ALA A 527 -15.56 -8.42 -10.44
CA ALA A 527 -14.17 -8.34 -10.90
C ALA A 527 -13.76 -6.88 -11.08
N LEU A 528 -12.49 -6.55 -10.83
CA LEU A 528 -11.94 -5.21 -11.02
C LEU A 528 -11.06 -5.16 -12.26
N SER A 529 -11.07 -4.01 -12.95
CA SER A 529 -10.02 -3.71 -13.92
C SER A 529 -8.65 -3.69 -13.24
N PRO A 530 -7.55 -4.07 -13.94
CA PRO A 530 -6.20 -3.99 -13.40
C PRO A 530 -5.80 -2.57 -12.92
N ARG A 531 -6.36 -1.53 -13.55
CA ARG A 531 -6.18 -0.12 -13.17
C ARG A 531 -7.04 0.35 -12.00
N GLU A 532 -7.93 -0.49 -11.48
CA GLU A 532 -8.83 -0.19 -10.36
C GLU A 532 -9.77 1.00 -10.59
N ASP A 533 -10.10 1.28 -11.84
CA ASP A 533 -10.99 2.37 -12.26
C ASP A 533 -12.41 1.89 -12.58
N VAL A 534 -12.58 0.60 -12.91
CA VAL A 534 -13.86 -0.01 -13.29
C VAL A 534 -14.12 -1.29 -12.50
N LEU A 535 -15.31 -1.37 -11.92
CA LEU A 535 -15.87 -2.57 -11.31
C LEU A 535 -16.85 -3.23 -12.29
N TYR A 536 -16.63 -4.50 -12.58
CA TYR A 536 -17.55 -5.36 -13.32
C TYR A 536 -18.41 -6.14 -12.35
N VAL A 537 -19.73 -6.05 -12.52
CA VAL A 537 -20.72 -6.69 -11.64
C VAL A 537 -21.55 -7.66 -12.45
N GLY A 538 -21.44 -8.95 -12.12
CA GLY A 538 -22.26 -10.02 -12.68
C GLY A 538 -23.55 -10.16 -11.89
N SER A 539 -24.62 -10.56 -12.58
CA SER A 539 -25.94 -10.75 -11.99
C SER A 539 -26.72 -11.82 -12.75
N GLY A 540 -27.93 -12.13 -12.27
CA GLY A 540 -28.89 -12.95 -13.01
C GLY A 540 -29.38 -12.35 -14.34
N ASN A 541 -29.11 -11.06 -14.61
CA ASN A 541 -29.55 -10.37 -15.83
C ASN A 541 -28.42 -10.14 -16.84
N GLY A 542 -27.17 -10.47 -16.47
CA GLY A 542 -25.97 -10.18 -17.25
C GLY A 542 -24.93 -9.41 -16.44
N VAL A 543 -24.11 -8.61 -17.13
CA VAL A 543 -22.97 -7.89 -16.56
C VAL A 543 -23.08 -6.39 -16.79
N VAL A 544 -22.66 -5.60 -15.81
CA VAL A 544 -22.55 -4.14 -15.89
C VAL A 544 -21.13 -3.70 -15.52
N ALA A 545 -20.60 -2.72 -16.25
CA ALA A 545 -19.34 -2.05 -15.93
C ALA A 545 -19.65 -0.71 -15.25
N ILE A 546 -19.06 -0.45 -14.08
CA ILE A 546 -19.29 0.75 -13.27
C ILE A 546 -17.94 1.42 -12.97
N THR A 547 -17.80 2.70 -13.25
CA THR A 547 -16.63 3.48 -12.82
C THR A 547 -16.61 3.57 -11.30
N ILE A 548 -15.50 3.21 -10.65
CA ILE A 548 -15.41 3.20 -9.19
C ILE A 548 -15.51 4.62 -8.62
N ARG A 549 -14.80 5.58 -9.21
CA ARG A 549 -14.77 6.98 -8.73
C ARG A 549 -16.13 7.66 -8.83
N ASP A 550 -16.72 7.64 -10.03
CA ASP A 550 -17.93 8.41 -10.31
C ASP A 550 -19.23 7.63 -10.09
N ARG A 551 -19.11 6.33 -9.75
CA ARG A 551 -20.23 5.39 -9.57
C ARG A 551 -21.18 5.34 -10.77
N SER A 552 -20.67 5.65 -11.95
CA SER A 552 -21.43 5.74 -13.19
C SER A 552 -21.33 4.45 -13.98
N ARG A 553 -22.44 4.03 -14.60
CA ARG A 553 -22.45 2.88 -15.51
C ARG A 553 -21.76 3.25 -16.82
N VAL A 554 -20.73 2.49 -17.18
CA VAL A 554 -19.99 2.59 -18.45
C VAL A 554 -20.76 1.86 -19.55
N ALA A 555 -21.10 0.59 -19.32
CA ALA A 555 -21.73 -0.29 -20.30
C ALA A 555 -22.48 -1.44 -19.59
N SER A 556 -23.20 -2.25 -20.37
CA SER A 556 -23.77 -3.53 -19.90
C SER A 556 -23.93 -4.52 -21.04
N ALA A 557 -23.88 -5.80 -20.73
CA ALA A 557 -24.31 -6.88 -21.62
C ALA A 557 -25.31 -7.79 -20.91
N ALA A 558 -26.36 -8.21 -21.62
CA ALA A 558 -27.37 -9.13 -21.12
C ALA A 558 -27.16 -10.51 -21.73
N PHE A 559 -27.42 -11.56 -20.94
CA PHE A 559 -27.27 -12.95 -21.36
C PHE A 559 -28.51 -13.76 -21.04
N LEU A 560 -28.71 -14.85 -21.80
CA LEU A 560 -29.69 -15.88 -21.48
C LEU A 560 -29.06 -16.82 -20.46
N GLY A 561 -29.39 -16.67 -19.19
CA GLY A 561 -28.80 -17.42 -18.07
C GLY A 561 -28.26 -16.49 -16.98
N SER A 562 -27.60 -17.06 -15.97
CA SER A 562 -27.00 -16.31 -14.87
C SER A 562 -25.49 -16.19 -15.05
N VAL A 563 -24.91 -15.04 -14.68
CA VAL A 563 -23.46 -14.90 -14.57
C VAL A 563 -22.99 -15.57 -13.29
N ALA A 564 -22.20 -16.64 -13.42
CA ALA A 564 -21.67 -17.40 -12.30
C ALA A 564 -20.39 -16.76 -11.74
N ASP A 565 -19.50 -16.28 -12.62
CA ASP A 565 -18.21 -15.69 -12.24
C ASP A 565 -17.68 -14.77 -13.34
N LEU A 566 -16.73 -13.89 -12.98
CA LEU A 566 -16.12 -12.90 -13.87
C LEU A 566 -14.60 -12.90 -13.69
N ALA A 567 -13.87 -12.71 -14.78
CA ALA A 567 -12.44 -12.46 -14.72
C ALA A 567 -12.00 -11.49 -15.83
N VAL A 568 -11.04 -10.62 -15.53
CA VAL A 568 -10.56 -9.57 -16.46
C VAL A 568 -9.16 -9.97 -16.96
N SER A 569 -8.86 -9.65 -18.22
CA SER A 569 -7.51 -9.83 -18.75
C SER A 569 -6.49 -8.97 -17.98
N PRO A 570 -5.21 -9.38 -17.89
CA PRO A 570 -4.17 -8.59 -17.24
C PRO A 570 -3.96 -7.21 -17.85
N ASN A 571 -4.24 -7.06 -19.16
CA ASN A 571 -4.16 -5.77 -19.86
C ASN A 571 -5.42 -4.91 -19.66
N GLY A 572 -6.51 -5.47 -19.11
CA GLY A 572 -7.77 -4.79 -18.88
C GLY A 572 -8.62 -4.56 -20.14
N ASP A 573 -8.29 -5.21 -21.25
CA ASP A 573 -8.93 -5.06 -22.57
C ASP A 573 -10.02 -6.11 -22.87
N GLU A 574 -10.05 -7.22 -22.12
CA GLU A 574 -11.06 -8.26 -22.25
C GLU A 574 -11.69 -8.61 -20.89
N LEU A 575 -12.99 -8.89 -20.91
CA LEU A 575 -13.73 -9.46 -19.79
C LEU A 575 -14.25 -10.85 -20.18
N PHE A 576 -14.00 -11.83 -19.33
CA PHE A 576 -14.50 -13.18 -19.43
C PHE A 576 -15.68 -13.37 -18.49
N VAL A 577 -16.78 -13.89 -19.01
CA VAL A 577 -18.04 -14.05 -18.29
C VAL A 577 -18.45 -15.52 -18.29
N ALA A 578 -18.42 -16.15 -17.11
CA ALA A 578 -18.89 -17.52 -16.94
C ALA A 578 -20.42 -17.53 -16.92
N LEU A 579 -21.03 -18.18 -17.91
CA LEU A 579 -22.47 -18.29 -18.06
C LEU A 579 -22.94 -19.68 -17.61
N ALA A 580 -23.98 -19.69 -16.77
CA ALA A 580 -24.60 -20.90 -16.26
C ALA A 580 -26.12 -20.92 -16.50
N GLY A 581 -26.70 -22.12 -16.48
CA GLY A 581 -28.13 -22.39 -16.66
C GLY A 581 -28.52 -22.67 -18.11
N LEU A 582 -28.86 -21.63 -18.88
CA LEU A 582 -29.35 -21.78 -20.27
C LEU A 582 -28.22 -21.91 -21.30
N SER A 583 -27.02 -21.44 -20.96
CA SER A 583 -25.84 -21.51 -21.82
C SER A 583 -24.64 -21.83 -20.93
N HIS A 584 -24.08 -23.03 -21.10
CA HIS A 584 -22.87 -23.48 -20.40
C HIS A 584 -21.66 -23.00 -21.22
N ALA A 585 -21.21 -21.77 -20.97
CA ALA A 585 -20.21 -21.15 -21.83
C ALA A 585 -19.40 -20.07 -21.10
N ILE A 586 -18.34 -19.60 -21.75
CA ILE A 586 -17.60 -18.40 -21.36
C ILE A 586 -17.79 -17.38 -22.47
N ALA A 587 -18.47 -16.27 -22.20
CA ALA A 587 -18.52 -15.16 -23.13
C ALA A 587 -17.27 -14.29 -22.98
N VAL A 588 -16.66 -13.93 -24.12
CA VAL A 588 -15.52 -13.01 -24.20
C VAL A 588 -16.04 -11.67 -24.68
N LEU A 589 -15.75 -10.61 -23.94
CA LEU A 589 -16.23 -9.26 -24.21
C LEU A 589 -15.03 -8.31 -24.27
N ASP A 590 -15.12 -7.26 -25.08
CA ASP A 590 -14.20 -6.13 -24.95
C ASP A 590 -14.46 -5.37 -23.63
N ALA A 591 -13.41 -4.85 -23.03
CA ALA A 591 -13.47 -4.11 -21.78
C ALA A 591 -13.00 -2.65 -21.99
N PRO A 592 -13.67 -1.64 -21.38
CA PRO A 592 -14.89 -1.73 -20.57
C PRO A 592 -16.20 -1.68 -21.40
N GLY A 593 -16.13 -1.79 -22.73
CA GLY A 593 -17.27 -1.59 -23.65
C GLY A 593 -18.36 -2.67 -23.59
N LEU A 594 -18.02 -3.88 -23.13
CA LEU A 594 -18.91 -5.03 -22.96
C LEU A 594 -19.59 -5.55 -24.24
N ARG A 595 -18.98 -5.34 -25.40
CA ARG A 595 -19.38 -5.98 -26.66
C ARG A 595 -18.83 -7.40 -26.70
N VAL A 596 -19.71 -8.37 -26.88
CA VAL A 596 -19.34 -9.77 -27.06
C VAL A 596 -18.51 -9.93 -28.33
N THR A 597 -17.29 -10.46 -28.18
CA THR A 597 -16.35 -10.74 -29.27
C THR A 597 -16.31 -12.23 -29.62
N ASN A 598 -16.53 -13.11 -28.63
CA ASN A 598 -16.55 -14.56 -28.82
C ASN A 598 -17.37 -15.26 -27.71
N VAL A 599 -17.73 -16.52 -27.95
CA VAL A 599 -18.35 -17.41 -26.95
C VAL A 599 -17.67 -18.78 -27.01
N ILE A 600 -17.13 -19.23 -25.88
CA ILE A 600 -16.42 -20.49 -25.74
C ILE A 600 -17.36 -21.50 -25.08
N GLU A 601 -17.68 -22.59 -25.77
CA GLU A 601 -18.57 -23.64 -25.25
C GLU A 601 -17.91 -24.47 -24.14
N LEU A 602 -18.71 -24.84 -23.13
CA LEU A 602 -18.36 -25.78 -22.06
C LEU A 602 -19.35 -26.96 -22.04
N ASP A 603 -18.91 -28.08 -21.47
CA ASP A 603 -19.72 -29.28 -21.35
C ASP A 603 -20.66 -29.28 -20.14
N SER A 604 -20.51 -28.31 -19.23
CA SER A 604 -21.27 -28.21 -17.96
C SER A 604 -21.25 -26.77 -17.43
N ASP A 605 -22.15 -26.47 -16.49
CA ASP A 605 -22.19 -25.17 -15.82
C ASP A 605 -20.83 -24.82 -15.16
N PRO A 606 -20.21 -23.69 -15.54
CA PRO A 606 -19.04 -23.19 -14.85
C PRO A 606 -19.43 -22.57 -13.50
N SER A 607 -18.59 -22.79 -12.49
CA SER A 607 -18.74 -22.20 -11.15
C SER A 607 -17.64 -21.19 -10.80
N ARG A 608 -16.49 -21.26 -11.48
CA ARG A 608 -15.36 -20.34 -11.28
C ARG A 608 -14.55 -20.18 -12.56
N ILE A 609 -14.04 -19.00 -12.82
CA ILE A 609 -13.07 -18.75 -13.90
C ILE A 609 -11.85 -17.99 -13.40
N LEU A 610 -10.70 -18.26 -14.00
CA LEU A 610 -9.41 -17.60 -13.77
C LEU A 610 -8.82 -17.21 -15.12
N VAL A 611 -7.96 -16.20 -15.13
CA VAL A 611 -7.25 -15.76 -16.33
C VAL A 611 -5.75 -15.84 -16.05
N ALA A 612 -5.09 -16.79 -16.70
CA ALA A 612 -3.65 -16.93 -16.64
C ALA A 612 -2.98 -16.16 -17.78
N SER A 613 -1.77 -15.65 -17.53
CA SER A 613 -0.98 -14.84 -18.45
C SER A 613 0.47 -15.32 -18.55
N TYR A 614 1.11 -15.15 -19.71
CA TYR A 614 2.49 -15.59 -19.94
C TYR A 614 3.22 -14.84 -21.05
#